data_AF-A0A8D0L418-F1
#
_entry.id   AF-A0A8D0L418-F1
#
_cell.length_a   1.000
_cell.length_b   1.000
_cell.length_c   1.000
_cell.angle_alpha   90.00
_cell.angle_beta   90.00
_cell.angle_gamma   90.00
#
_symmetry.space_group_name_H-M   'P 1'
#
loop_
_entity.id
_entity.type
_entity.pdbx_description
1 polymer ?
#
loop_
_entity_poly.entity_id
_entity_poly.type
_entity_poly.pdbx_seq_one_letter_code
_entity_poly.pdbx_strand_id
1 'polypeptide(L)'
;MILGTRFFAQSMVRLFSRSWGLFSEAAEGTMLRNIQKVLCVAEKNDAARGIADLLSNSRMRRREGLSKFNKIYEYEYHMFGQVGTCTLHAFHNPL
;
A
#
# COMPACT_ATOMS: atom_id res chain seq x y z
N MET A 1 27.65 -19.36 44.16
CA MET A 1 26.30 -19.69 43.64
C MET A 1 25.51 -18.40 43.78
N ILE A 2 25.08 -17.65 42.76
CA ILE A 2 24.38 -17.99 41.52
C ILE A 2 24.68 -16.82 40.54
N LEU A 3 25.16 -17.07 39.32
CA LEU A 3 25.25 -16.02 38.29
C LEU A 3 24.47 -16.48 37.05
N GLY A 4 23.26 -15.94 36.94
CA GLY A 4 22.27 -16.27 35.93
C GLY A 4 22.60 -15.73 34.54
N THR A 5 22.71 -16.65 33.59
CA THR A 5 21.86 -16.72 32.38
C THR A 5 21.55 -15.41 31.65
N ARG A 6 22.48 -14.87 30.84
CA ARG A 6 22.15 -14.10 29.61
C ARG A 6 23.29 -14.16 28.58
N PHE A 7 23.52 -15.32 27.98
CA PHE A 7 24.32 -15.39 26.76
C PHE A 7 23.60 -16.24 25.73
N PHE A 8 23.60 -15.75 24.49
CA PHE A 8 23.37 -16.50 23.27
C PHE A 8 21.93 -16.68 22.76
N ALA A 9 21.24 -15.57 22.47
CA ALA A 9 20.06 -15.59 21.57
C ALA A 9 19.99 -14.34 20.68
N GLN A 10 21.12 -13.81 20.20
CA GLN A 10 21.16 -12.65 19.29
C GLN A 10 21.73 -12.92 17.88
N SER A 11 22.07 -14.16 17.53
CA SER A 11 22.73 -14.44 16.24
C SER A 11 21.80 -14.87 15.09
N MET A 12 20.47 -14.93 15.28
CA MET A 12 19.56 -15.51 14.26
C MET A 12 18.51 -14.54 13.68
N VAL A 13 18.67 -13.22 13.87
CA VAL A 13 17.76 -12.21 13.28
C VAL A 13 18.43 -11.41 12.15
N ARG A 14 19.76 -11.54 11.97
CA ARG A 14 20.51 -10.75 10.98
C ARG A 14 20.52 -11.32 9.56
N LEU A 15 20.04 -12.55 9.34
CA LEU A 15 19.99 -13.14 7.99
C LEU A 15 18.67 -12.88 7.24
N PHE A 16 17.57 -12.57 7.92
CA PHE A 16 16.28 -12.38 7.26
C PHE A 16 16.13 -11.00 6.60
N SER A 17 16.94 -10.02 7.01
CA SER A 17 16.82 -8.64 6.54
C SER A 17 17.54 -8.34 5.21
N ARG A 18 18.42 -9.23 4.72
CA ARG A 18 19.26 -8.94 3.53
C ARG A 18 18.54 -9.20 2.19
N SER A 19 17.50 -10.03 2.15
CA SER A 19 16.80 -10.33 0.89
C SER A 19 15.82 -9.24 0.47
N TRP A 20 15.28 -8.48 1.43
CA TRP A 20 14.34 -7.38 1.14
C TRP A 20 15.02 -6.06 0.75
N GLY A 21 16.33 -5.92 0.99
CA GLY A 21 17.08 -4.68 0.72
C GLY A 21 17.59 -4.52 -0.72
N LEU A 22 17.19 -5.39 -1.65
CA LEU A 22 17.64 -5.37 -3.05
C LEU A 22 16.64 -4.70 -4.02
N PHE A 23 15.46 -4.30 -3.55
CA PHE A 23 14.60 -3.41 -4.32
C PHE A 23 15.12 -1.99 -4.14
N SER A 24 15.84 -1.49 -5.14
CA SER A 24 16.36 -0.13 -5.17
C SER A 24 15.21 0.87 -5.27
N GLU A 25 14.95 1.62 -4.19
CA GLU A 25 13.96 2.72 -4.12
C GLU A 25 14.17 3.77 -5.24
N ALA A 26 15.42 3.95 -5.69
CA ALA A 26 15.77 4.86 -6.77
C ALA A 26 15.31 4.39 -8.16
N ALA A 27 15.18 3.08 -8.38
CA ALA A 27 14.70 2.51 -9.64
C ALA A 27 13.17 2.67 -9.78
N GLU A 28 12.42 2.47 -8.68
CA GLU A 28 10.95 2.63 -8.67
C GLU A 28 10.54 4.08 -8.94
N GLY A 29 11.19 5.05 -8.30
CA GLY A 29 10.93 6.48 -8.53
C GLY A 29 11.31 6.98 -9.93
N THR A 30 12.03 6.19 -10.73
CA THR A 30 12.36 6.54 -12.12
C THR A 30 11.32 6.04 -13.12
N MET A 31 10.71 4.88 -12.86
CA MET A 31 9.62 4.36 -13.71
C MET A 31 8.31 5.12 -13.52
N LEU A 32 8.07 5.67 -12.32
CA LEU A 32 6.82 6.35 -11.99
C LEU A 32 6.82 7.85 -12.33
N ARG A 33 7.91 8.38 -12.92
CA ARG A 33 8.11 9.83 -13.14
C ARG A 33 7.05 10.53 -13.98
N ASN A 34 6.20 9.77 -14.65
CA ASN A 34 5.16 10.28 -15.54
C ASN A 34 3.79 9.63 -15.28
N ILE A 35 3.64 8.85 -14.20
CA ILE A 35 2.38 8.17 -13.89
C ILE A 35 1.50 9.13 -13.09
N GLN A 36 0.56 9.74 -13.79
CA GLN A 36 -0.38 10.69 -13.21
C GLN A 36 -1.56 10.01 -12.49
N LYS A 37 -1.88 8.76 -12.89
CA LYS A 37 -3.04 8.02 -12.39
C LYS A 37 -2.70 6.57 -12.10
N VAL A 38 -3.01 6.11 -10.89
CA VAL A 38 -2.83 4.72 -10.45
C VAL A 38 -4.20 4.11 -10.15
N LEU A 39 -4.45 2.94 -10.72
CA LEU A 39 -5.67 2.17 -10.46
C LEU A 39 -5.36 1.07 -9.45
N CYS A 40 -5.96 1.17 -8.27
CA CYS A 40 -5.89 0.14 -7.24
C CYS A 40 -7.21 -0.64 -7.22
N VAL A 41 -7.10 -1.95 -7.05
CA VAL A 41 -8.26 -2.86 -6.98
C VAL A 41 -8.18 -3.67 -5.69
N ALA A 42 -9.22 -3.60 -4.87
CA ALA A 42 -9.36 -4.44 -3.68
C ALA A 42 -10.36 -5.58 -3.94
N GLU A 43 -10.30 -6.66 -3.17
CA GLU A 43 -11.28 -7.77 -3.30
C GLU A 43 -12.70 -7.32 -2.90
N LYS A 44 -12.82 -6.47 -1.87
CA LYS A 44 -14.10 -6.06 -1.25
C LYS A 44 -14.23 -4.54 -1.19
N ASN A 45 -15.47 -4.02 -1.23
CA ASN A 45 -15.72 -2.58 -1.13
C ASN A 45 -15.35 -2.00 0.23
N ASP A 46 -15.58 -2.75 1.31
CA ASP A 46 -15.22 -2.31 2.66
C ASP A 46 -13.71 -2.13 2.80
N ALA A 47 -12.93 -3.05 2.21
CA ALA A 47 -11.47 -2.93 2.14
C ALA A 47 -11.05 -1.71 1.32
N ALA A 48 -11.67 -1.49 0.15
CA ALA A 48 -11.42 -0.31 -0.67
C ALA A 48 -11.69 0.99 0.09
N ARG A 49 -12.78 1.05 0.87
CA ARG A 49 -13.11 2.22 1.69
C ARG A 49 -12.07 2.45 2.79
N GLY A 50 -11.72 1.41 3.56
CA GLY A 50 -10.77 1.53 4.67
C GLY A 50 -9.38 1.95 4.20
N ILE A 51 -8.89 1.38 3.09
CA ILE A 51 -7.58 1.72 2.53
C ILE A 51 -7.58 3.15 1.98
N ALA A 52 -8.62 3.57 1.25
CA ALA A 52 -8.69 4.94 0.75
C ALA A 52 -8.77 5.97 1.89
N ASP A 53 -9.50 5.66 2.96
CA ASP A 53 -9.65 6.57 4.11
C ASP A 53 -8.31 6.74 4.84
N LEU A 54 -7.61 5.63 5.07
CA LEU A 54 -6.28 5.61 5.69
C LEU A 54 -5.23 6.35 4.85
N LEU A 55 -5.16 6.09 3.54
CA LEU A 55 -4.14 6.68 2.68
C LEU A 55 -4.39 8.17 2.37
N SER A 56 -5.66 8.59 2.36
CA SER A 56 -6.03 9.99 2.08
C SER A 56 -6.09 10.89 3.32
N ASN A 57 -5.94 10.32 4.53
CA ASN A 57 -6.27 10.97 5.80
C ASN A 57 -7.70 11.53 5.78
N SER A 58 -8.67 10.69 5.38
CA SER A 58 -10.10 11.04 5.25
C SER A 58 -10.45 12.16 4.28
N ARG A 59 -9.56 12.46 3.31
CA ARG A 59 -9.80 13.45 2.23
C ARG A 59 -10.22 12.80 0.90
N MET A 60 -10.50 11.50 0.91
CA MET A 60 -10.96 10.74 -0.26
C MET A 60 -12.30 11.26 -0.81
N ARG A 61 -12.40 11.28 -2.14
CA ARG A 61 -13.63 11.56 -2.88
C ARG A 61 -14.29 10.27 -3.30
N ARG A 62 -15.52 10.05 -2.84
CA ARG A 62 -16.36 8.92 -3.24
C ARG A 62 -17.12 9.27 -4.52
N ARG A 63 -17.04 8.39 -5.52
CA ARG A 63 -17.80 8.46 -6.78
C ARG A 63 -18.60 7.17 -7.00
N GLU A 64 -19.71 7.31 -7.71
CA GLU A 64 -20.50 6.16 -8.13
C GLU A 64 -19.90 5.55 -9.39
N GLY A 65 -19.67 4.24 -9.36
CA GLY A 65 -19.24 3.46 -10.51
C GLY A 65 -20.42 2.78 -11.21
N LEU A 66 -20.10 1.91 -12.17
CA LEU A 66 -21.09 1.15 -12.95
C LEU A 66 -21.90 0.14 -12.11
N SER A 67 -21.36 -0.32 -10.98
CA SER A 67 -22.02 -1.26 -10.08
C SER A 67 -22.51 -0.55 -8.82
N LYS A 68 -23.75 -0.85 -8.40
CA LYS A 68 -24.37 -0.27 -7.19
C LYS A 68 -23.53 -0.47 -5.93
N PHE A 69 -22.82 -1.60 -5.85
CA PHE A 69 -22.04 -2.01 -4.68
C PHE A 69 -20.57 -1.55 -4.73
N ASN A 70 -19.98 -1.44 -5.92
CA ASN A 70 -18.58 -1.06 -6.08
C ASN A 70 -18.44 0.45 -6.29
N LYS A 71 -18.24 1.14 -5.17
CA LYS A 71 -17.94 2.57 -5.14
C LYS A 71 -16.47 2.80 -5.48
N ILE A 72 -16.24 3.90 -6.18
CA ILE A 72 -14.90 4.34 -6.59
C ILE A 72 -14.44 5.39 -5.59
N TYR A 73 -13.21 5.25 -5.11
CA TYR A 73 -12.61 6.14 -4.14
C TYR A 73 -11.36 6.78 -4.75
N GLU A 74 -11.43 8.09 -4.99
CA GLU A 74 -10.35 8.87 -5.57
C GLU A 74 -9.65 9.68 -4.49
N TYR A 75 -8.33 9.69 -4.49
CA TYR A 75 -7.53 10.50 -3.58
C TYR A 75 -6.19 10.84 -4.20
N GLU A 76 -5.61 11.96 -3.77
CA GLU A 76 -4.23 12.32 -4.13
C GLU A 76 -3.28 11.66 -3.14
N TYR A 77 -2.21 11.07 -3.67
CA TYR A 77 -1.19 10.43 -2.87
C TYR A 77 0.20 10.72 -3.44
N HIS A 78 1.16 10.97 -2.56
CA HIS A 78 2.55 11.15 -2.96
C HIS A 78 3.23 9.79 -3.07
N MET A 79 3.41 9.32 -4.30
CA MET A 79 4.10 8.06 -4.60
C MET A 79 5.51 8.39 -5.09
N PHE A 80 6.53 7.84 -4.43
CA PHE A 80 7.94 7.94 -4.86
C PHE A 80 8.41 9.38 -5.15
N GLY A 81 7.97 10.33 -4.33
CA GLY A 81 8.35 11.75 -4.44
C GLY A 81 7.54 12.56 -5.46
N GLN A 82 6.49 11.98 -6.07
CA GLN A 82 5.60 12.69 -7.00
C GLN A 82 4.14 12.63 -6.54
N VAL A 83 3.39 13.71 -6.74
CA VAL A 83 1.93 13.73 -6.51
C VAL A 83 1.25 13.00 -7.66
N GLY A 84 0.52 11.94 -7.35
CA GLY A 84 -0.33 11.23 -8.30
C GLY A 84 -1.77 11.11 -7.82
N THR A 85 -2.70 10.93 -8.74
CA THR A 85 -4.09 10.59 -8.41
C THR A 85 -4.23 9.08 -8.31
N CYS A 86 -4.65 8.58 -7.16
CA CYS A 86 -4.99 7.18 -6.95
C CYS A 86 -6.50 6.98 -7.04
N THR A 87 -6.92 5.98 -7.79
CA THR A 87 -8.31 5.54 -7.87
C THR A 87 -8.39 4.12 -7.33
N LEU A 88 -9.08 3.93 -6.21
CA LEU A 88 -9.27 2.63 -5.59
C LEU A 88 -10.72 2.19 -5.72
N HIS A 89 -10.95 0.98 -6.22
CA HIS A 89 -12.27 0.37 -6.29
C HIS A 89 -12.18 -1.11 -5.95
N ALA A 90 -13.32 -1.74 -5.71
CA ALA A 90 -13.36 -3.18 -5.49
C ALA A 90 -13.54 -3.94 -6.80
N PHE A 91 -12.97 -5.14 -6.86
CA PHE A 91 -13.16 -6.09 -7.93
C PHE A 91 -14.66 -6.40 -8.03
N HIS A 92 -15.19 -6.30 -9.24
CA HIS A 92 -16.53 -6.76 -9.53
C HIS A 92 -16.43 -8.17 -10.06
N ASN A 93 -16.94 -9.15 -9.30
CA ASN A 93 -17.11 -10.50 -9.84
C ASN A 93 -18.45 -10.53 -10.59
N PRO A 94 -18.46 -10.70 -11.93
CA PRO A 94 -19.68 -10.70 -12.73
C PRO A 94 -20.41 -12.05 -12.75
N LEU A 95 -20.02 -13.00 -11.90
CA LEU A 95 -20.60 -14.36 -11.83
C LEU A 95 -21.88 -14.42 -11.01
#